data_AF-A0A432EY12-F1
#
_entry.id   AF-A0A432EY12-F1
#
_cell.length_a   1.000
_cell.length_b   1.000
_cell.length_c   1.000
_cell.angle_alpha   90.00
_cell.angle_beta   90.00
_cell.angle_gamma   90.00
#
_symmetry.space_group_name_H-M   'P 1'
#
loop_
_entity.id
_entity.type
_entity.pdbx_description
1 polymer ?
#
loop_
_entity_poly.entity_id
_entity_poly.type
_entity_poly.pdbx_seq_one_letter_code
_entity_poly.pdbx_strand_id
1 'polypeptide(L)' 'MPQTGYPFRNLVFEGGGVKGIAYSGALAVLEERGILPQIRRAGGASAGTINAALLALGYSLGEIRDILAKLESPSQARTE' A
#
# COMPACT_ATOMS: atom_id res chain seq x y z
N MET A 1 -7.12 -17.35 -26.92
CA MET A 1 -6.39 -16.25 -26.26
C MET A 1 -5.82 -16.81 -24.97
N PRO A 2 -4.50 -16.74 -24.69
CA PRO A 2 -3.98 -17.26 -23.42
C PRO A 2 -4.52 -16.36 -22.29
N GLN A 3 -5.31 -16.94 -21.38
CA GLN A 3 -5.78 -16.28 -20.15
C GLN A 3 -4.68 -16.30 -19.07
N THR A 4 -3.61 -15.53 -19.25
CA THR A 4 -2.46 -15.54 -18.31
C THR A 4 -2.37 -14.25 -17.49
N GLY A 5 -3.47 -13.86 -16.85
CA GLY A 5 -3.49 -12.75 -15.89
C GLY A 5 -4.00 -13.25 -14.54
N TYR A 6 -3.27 -12.97 -13.45
CA TYR A 6 -3.73 -13.29 -12.11
C TYR A 6 -5.13 -12.68 -11.86
N PRO A 7 -6.13 -13.44 -11.36
CA PRO A 7 -7.51 -12.98 -11.26
C PRO A 7 -7.76 -12.06 -10.05
N PHE A 8 -6.72 -11.42 -9.51
CA PHE A 8 -6.81 -10.61 -8.30
C PHE A 8 -7.44 -9.25 -8.62
N ARG A 9 -8.52 -8.93 -7.90
CA ARG A 9 -9.26 -7.66 -8.04
C ARG A 9 -9.36 -6.86 -6.74
N ASN A 10 -9.02 -7.48 -5.62
CA ASN A 10 -9.07 -6.88 -4.30
C ASN A 10 -7.72 -7.06 -3.63
N LEU A 11 -7.20 -6.00 -3.00
CA LEU A 11 -5.98 -6.01 -2.23
C LEU A 11 -6.31 -5.61 -0.79
N VAL A 12 -5.89 -6.43 0.19
CA VAL A 12 -6.18 -6.19 1.61
C VAL A 12 -4.87 -6.08 2.38
N PHE A 13 -4.69 -4.99 3.11
CA PHE A 13 -3.54 -4.72 3.96
C PHE A 13 -3.86 -5.05 5.41
N GLU A 14 -3.16 -6.04 5.97
CA GLU A 14 -3.26 -6.36 7.38
C GLU A 14 -2.75 -5.20 8.25
N GLY A 15 -3.27 -5.08 9.46
CA GLY A 15 -2.72 -4.15 10.45
C GLY A 15 -1.42 -4.69 11.05
N GLY A 16 -0.35 -3.88 11.02
CA GLY A 16 0.96 -4.30 11.54
C GLY A 16 1.83 -3.19 12.14
N GLY A 17 1.26 -2.00 12.39
CA GLY A 17 2.00 -0.82 12.85
C GLY A 17 3.06 -0.36 11.86
N VAL A 18 4.25 -0.04 12.35
CA VAL A 18 5.44 0.44 11.60
C VAL A 18 5.91 -0.54 10.51
N LYS A 19 5.43 -1.79 10.52
CA LYS A 19 5.72 -2.75 9.44
C LYS A 19 5.00 -2.40 8.13
N GLY A 20 4.11 -1.41 8.14
CA GLY A 20 3.37 -0.94 6.97
C GLY A 20 4.26 -0.42 5.84
N ILE A 21 5.45 0.13 6.16
CA ILE A 21 6.44 0.54 5.14
C ILE A 21 6.85 -0.62 4.22
N ALA A 22 6.90 -1.86 4.73
CA ALA A 22 7.28 -3.02 3.92
C ALA A 22 6.31 -3.30 2.76
N TYR A 23 5.06 -2.80 2.84
CA TYR A 23 4.10 -2.95 1.75
C TYR A 23 4.53 -2.21 0.47
N SER A 24 5.38 -1.18 0.57
CA SER A 24 5.95 -0.52 -0.62
C SER A 24 6.70 -1.49 -1.53
N GLY A 25 7.47 -2.42 -0.96
CA GLY A 25 8.17 -3.46 -1.71
C GLY A 25 7.22 -4.48 -2.34
N ALA A 26 6.17 -4.88 -1.61
CA ALA A 26 5.15 -5.77 -2.14
C ALA A 26 4.40 -5.13 -3.32
N LEU A 27 4.04 -3.84 -3.20
CA LEU A 27 3.36 -3.10 -4.26
C LEU A 27 4.22 -2.95 -5.51
N ALA A 28 5.54 -2.74 -5.37
CA ALA A 28 6.47 -2.70 -6.51
C ALA A 28 6.45 -4.01 -7.30
N VAL A 29 6.52 -5.16 -6.62
CA VAL A 29 6.43 -6.49 -7.27
C VAL A 29 5.07 -6.69 -7.95
N LEU A 30 3.98 -6.26 -7.33
CA LEU A 30 2.64 -6.35 -7.93
C LEU A 30 2.53 -5.48 -9.19
N GLU A 31 3.17 -4.31 -9.22
CA GLU A 31 3.24 -3.43 -10.38
C GLU A 31 4.07 -4.06 -11.51
N GLU A 32 5.28 -4.54 -11.21
CA GLU A 32 6.18 -5.23 -12.16
C GLU A 32 5.51 -6.46 -12.80
N ARG A 33 4.69 -7.18 -12.04
CA ARG A 33 3.94 -8.35 -12.51
C ARG A 33 2.65 -7.99 -13.25
N GLY A 34 2.33 -6.70 -13.41
CA GLY A 34 1.09 -6.24 -14.04
C GLY A 34 -0.18 -6.62 -13.25
N ILE A 35 -0.05 -6.92 -11.95
CA ILE A 35 -1.18 -7.27 -11.08
C ILE A 35 -1.83 -6.00 -10.54
N LEU A 36 -1.02 -5.02 -10.12
CA LEU A 36 -1.50 -3.79 -9.49
C LEU A 36 -2.55 -3.02 -10.33
N PRO A 37 -2.39 -2.87 -11.67
CA PRO A 37 -3.39 -2.21 -12.52
C PRO A 37 -4.76 -2.93 -12.58
N GLN A 38 -4.83 -4.20 -12.17
CA GLN A 38 -6.06 -5.00 -12.18
C GLN A 38 -6.90 -4.83 -10.91
N ILE A 39 -6.25 -4.37 -9.83
CA ILE A 39 -6.88 -4.14 -8.52
C ILE A 39 -7.95 -3.06 -8.66
N ARG A 40 -9.13 -3.32 -8.11
CA ARG A 40 -10.29 -2.42 -8.12
C ARG A 40 -10.72 -1.97 -6.74
N ARG A 41 -10.35 -2.74 -5.72
CA ARG A 41 -10.72 -2.46 -4.33
C ARG A 41 -9.48 -2.65 -3.47
N ALA A 42 -9.19 -1.66 -2.64
CA ALA A 42 -8.21 -1.75 -1.59
C ALA A 42 -8.94 -1.69 -0.25
N GLY A 43 -8.52 -2.51 0.71
CA GLY A 43 -9.03 -2.49 2.07
C GLY A 43 -7.89 -2.67 3.07
N GLY A 44 -8.09 -2.27 4.31
CA GLY A 44 -7.09 -2.49 5.34
C GLY A 44 -7.67 -2.35 6.75
N ALA A 45 -6.91 -2.82 7.73
CA ALA A 45 -7.26 -2.71 9.14
C ALA A 45 -6.18 -1.97 9.93
N SER A 46 -6.59 -1.09 10.85
CA SER A 46 -5.67 -0.30 11.68
C SER A 46 -4.61 0.44 10.82
N ALA A 47 -3.31 0.19 11.03
CA ALA A 47 -2.23 0.78 10.23
C ALA A 47 -2.29 0.41 8.73
N GLY A 48 -2.88 -0.73 8.37
CA GLY A 48 -3.07 -1.15 6.97
C GLY A 48 -4.07 -0.27 6.22
N THR A 49 -4.99 0.41 6.92
CA THR A 49 -5.98 1.30 6.30
C THR A 49 -5.33 2.49 5.59
N ILE A 50 -4.19 2.98 6.09
CA ILE A 50 -3.46 4.09 5.47
C ILE A 50 -2.94 3.69 4.08
N ASN A 51 -2.31 2.50 3.99
CA ASN A 51 -1.85 1.95 2.71
C ASN A 51 -3.02 1.75 1.72
N ALA A 52 -4.12 1.19 2.21
CA ALA A 52 -5.32 0.97 1.40
C ALA A 52 -5.91 2.27 0.86
N ALA A 53 -5.99 3.31 1.69
CA ALA A 53 -6.54 4.60 1.32
C ALA A 53 -5.67 5.32 0.29
N LEU A 54 -4.36 5.38 0.50
CA LEU A 54 -3.44 6.05 -0.44
C LEU A 54 -3.44 5.35 -1.79
N LEU A 55 -3.44 4.00 -1.81
CA LEU A 55 -3.55 3.25 -3.06
C LEU A 55 -4.88 3.51 -3.76
N ALA A 56 -6.00 3.51 -3.03
CA ALA A 56 -7.33 3.78 -3.59
C ALA A 56 -7.47 5.20 -4.16
N LEU A 57 -6.77 6.17 -3.59
CA LEU A 57 -6.72 7.56 -4.05
C LEU A 57 -5.80 7.76 -5.27
N GLY A 58 -5.07 6.72 -5.70
CA GLY A 58 -4.23 6.77 -6.90
C GLY A 58 -2.85 7.41 -6.68
N TYR A 59 -2.38 7.47 -5.43
CA TYR A 59 -1.01 7.88 -5.15
C TYR A 59 -0.01 6.89 -5.77
N SER A 60 1.08 7.41 -6.31
CA SER A 60 2.19 6.58 -6.80
C SER A 60 2.88 5.84 -5.66
N LEU A 61 3.55 4.73 -5.98
CA LEU A 61 4.27 3.94 -4.97
C LEU A 61 5.36 4.74 -4.24
N GLY A 62 5.98 5.69 -4.94
CA GLY A 62 6.95 6.62 -4.35
C GLY A 62 6.30 7.54 -3.32
N GLU A 63 5.17 8.16 -3.66
CA GLU A 63 4.44 9.04 -2.74
C GLU A 63 3.92 8.28 -1.52
N ILE A 64 3.38 7.07 -1.72
CA ILE A 64 2.93 6.20 -0.61
C ILE A 64 4.08 5.95 0.35
N ARG A 65 5.25 5.54 -0.15
CA ARG A 65 6.44 5.29 0.67
C ARG A 65 6.87 6.54 1.45
N ASP A 66 6.91 7.68 0.78
CA ASP A 66 7.40 8.93 1.37
C ASP A 66 6.42 9.46 2.44
N ILE A 67 5.12 9.30 2.24
CA ILE A 67 4.08 9.63 3.25
C ILE A 67 4.22 8.71 4.47
N LEU A 68 4.34 7.40 4.26
CA LEU A 68 4.47 6.43 5.36
C LEU A 68 5.76 6.65 6.18
N ALA A 69 6.89 6.91 5.51
CA ALA A 69 8.16 7.20 6.18
C ALA A 69 8.10 8.45 7.10
N LYS A 70 7.32 9.46 6.70
CA LYS A 70 7.08 10.65 7.52
C LYS A 70 6.18 10.34 8.72
N LEU A 71 5.13 9.54 8.53
CA LEU A 71 4.19 9.18 9.60
C LEU A 71 4.81 8.27 10.66
N GLU A 72 5.77 7.42 10.28
CA GLU A 72 6.44 6.49 11.19
C GLU A 72 7.69 7.07 11.87
N SER A 73 8.17 8.24 11.42
CA SER A 73 9.30 8.91 12.07
C SER A 73 8.90 9.36 13.50
N PRO A 74 9.66 9.00 14.55
CA PRO A 74 9.29 9.26 15.95
C PRO A 74 9.19 10.74 16.38
N SER A 75 9.42 11.69 15.48
CA SER A 75 9.64 13.10 15.82
C SER A 75 8.39 13.97 15.88
N GLN A 76 7.18 13.43 15.75
CA GLN A 76 5.93 14.17 16.03
C GLN A 76 5.31 13.84 17.39
N ALA A 77 5.98 12.99 18.20
CA ALA A 77 5.65 12.85 19.61
C ALA A 77 6.22 14.05 20.39
N ARG A 78 5.37 15.07 20.58
CA ARG A 78 5.49 16.12 21.60
C ARG A 78 6.42 17.29 21.25
N THR A 79 5.80 18.39 20.80
CA THR A 79 6.21 19.74 21.21
C THR A 79 4.92 20.49 21.55
N GLU A 80 4.43 20.23 22.76
CA GLU A 80 3.73 21.24 23.56
C GLU A 80 4.78 21.85 24.49
#